data_AF-A0A349WDA1-F1
#
_entry.id   AF-A0A349WDA1-F1
#
_cell.length_a   1.000
_cell.length_b   1.000
_cell.length_c   1.000
_cell.angle_alpha   90.00
_cell.angle_beta   90.00
_cell.angle_gamma   90.00
#
_symmetry.space_group_name_H-M   'P 1'
#
loop_
_entity.id
_entity.type
_entity.pdbx_description
1 polymer ?
#
loop_
_entity_poly.entity_id
_entity_poly.type
_entity_poly.pdbx_seq_one_letter_code
_entity_poly.pdbx_strand_id
1 'polypeptide(L)'
;LRAATDLTRILIHLSNGSEIRESLSDLSLPGVSLKKLRKWEQLEDRTVVGDKISSACYLPDSFLASLYFVWKYHDDFSQAVISNAKVGGDNCHRGVVIGSIVASQTGIPSSLLRGLKTMEKLRCDVQLLSKPQLLKRSN
;
A
#
# COMPACT_ATOMS: atom_id res chain seq x y z
N LEU A 1 6.68 16.88 -1.95
CA LEU A 1 5.31 17.46 -1.97
C LEU A 1 4.33 16.61 -2.80
N ARG A 2 4.61 16.26 -4.06
CA ARG A 2 3.65 15.52 -4.92
C ARG A 2 3.26 14.12 -4.43
N ALA A 3 4.21 13.27 -4.01
CA ALA A 3 3.90 11.91 -3.55
C ALA A 3 2.93 11.87 -2.35
N ALA A 4 3.02 12.84 -1.43
CA ALA A 4 2.08 12.97 -0.33
C ALA A 4 0.68 13.33 -0.82
N THR A 5 0.57 14.28 -1.77
CA THR A 5 -0.71 14.63 -2.41
C THR A 5 -1.33 13.43 -3.12
N ASP A 6 -0.53 12.65 -3.84
CA ASP A 6 -1.01 11.46 -4.55
C ASP A 6 -1.45 10.35 -3.59
N LEU A 7 -0.71 10.11 -2.51
CA LEU A 7 -1.14 9.20 -1.44
C LEU A 7 -2.48 9.65 -0.83
N THR A 8 -2.63 10.94 -0.52
CA THR A 8 -3.88 11.48 0.01
C THR A 8 -5.05 11.24 -0.97
N ARG A 9 -4.85 11.48 -2.26
CA ARG A 9 -5.89 11.26 -3.29
C ARG A 9 -6.29 9.79 -3.37
N ILE A 10 -5.31 8.88 -3.32
CA ILE A 10 -5.57 7.43 -3.27
C ILE A 10 -6.43 7.09 -2.05
N LEU A 11 -6.02 7.53 -0.85
CA LEU A 11 -6.75 7.23 0.40
C LEU A 11 -8.17 7.82 0.39
N ILE A 12 -8.39 8.98 -0.24
CA ILE A 12 -9.73 9.55 -0.42
C ILE A 12 -10.60 8.65 -1.30
N HIS A 13 -10.10 8.18 -2.44
CA HIS A 13 -10.85 7.25 -3.31
C HIS A 13 -11.23 5.97 -2.55
N LEU A 14 -10.28 5.39 -1.83
CA LEU A 14 -10.50 4.18 -1.03
C LEU A 14 -11.52 4.40 0.09
N SER A 15 -11.49 5.58 0.74
CA SER A 15 -12.48 5.94 1.76
C SER A 15 -13.90 6.07 1.21
N ASN A 16 -14.04 6.36 -0.08
CA ASN A 16 -15.33 6.40 -0.78
C ASN A 16 -15.78 5.02 -1.29
N GLY A 17 -15.01 3.97 -1.02
CA GLY A 17 -15.33 2.59 -1.36
C GLY A 17 -14.83 2.10 -2.71
N SER A 18 -13.99 2.87 -3.41
CA SER A 18 -13.31 2.39 -4.61
C SER A 18 -12.31 1.28 -4.28
N GLU A 19 -12.13 0.34 -5.20
CA GLU A 19 -11.11 -0.70 -5.08
C GLU A 19 -9.71 -0.12 -5.38
N ILE A 20 -8.65 -0.74 -4.84
CA ILE A 20 -7.27 -0.25 -5.02
C ILE A 20 -6.87 -0.13 -6.49
N ARG A 21 -7.11 -1.18 -7.29
CA ARG A 21 -6.69 -1.20 -8.71
C ARG A 21 -7.49 -0.21 -9.56
N GLU A 22 -8.76 0.01 -9.21
CA GLU A 22 -9.61 1.03 -9.83
C GLU A 22 -9.10 2.43 -9.48
N SER A 23 -8.86 2.70 -8.19
CA SER A 23 -8.33 3.98 -7.70
C SER A 23 -7.00 4.35 -8.37
N LEU A 24 -6.08 3.40 -8.51
CA LEU A 24 -4.81 3.63 -9.22
C LEU A 24 -5.00 3.81 -10.73
N SER A 25 -6.08 3.28 -11.31
CA SER A 25 -6.39 3.42 -12.72
C SER A 25 -7.01 4.77 -13.06
N ASP A 26 -7.87 5.28 -12.20
CA ASP A 26 -8.60 6.53 -12.40
C ASP A 26 -7.75 7.76 -12.05
N LEU A 27 -6.83 7.61 -11.10
CA LEU A 27 -5.95 8.68 -10.70
C LEU A 27 -4.80 8.84 -11.69
N SER A 28 -4.67 10.06 -12.23
CA SER A 28 -3.42 10.47 -12.89
C SER A 28 -2.33 10.65 -11.82
N LEU A 29 -1.41 9.67 -11.77
CA LEU A 29 -0.28 9.60 -10.85
C LEU A 29 1.03 9.78 -11.64
N PRO A 30 1.63 10.98 -11.65
CA PRO A 30 2.84 11.25 -12.41
C PRO A 30 3.99 10.29 -12.06
N GLY A 31 4.64 9.71 -13.08
CA GLY A 31 5.72 8.75 -12.89
C GLY A 31 5.26 7.31 -12.64
N VAL A 32 3.95 7.07 -12.51
CA VAL A 32 3.38 5.74 -12.36
C VAL A 32 2.76 5.30 -13.69
N SER A 33 3.15 4.12 -14.16
CA SER A 33 2.61 3.54 -15.39
C SER A 33 1.93 2.23 -15.08
N LEU A 34 0.60 2.18 -15.21
CA LEU A 34 -0.19 0.97 -14.99
C LEU A 34 0.22 -0.18 -15.89
N LYS A 35 0.63 0.13 -17.13
CA LYS A 35 1.17 -0.86 -18.06
C LYS A 35 2.46 -1.50 -17.51
N LYS A 36 3.33 -0.72 -16.86
CA LYS A 36 4.51 -1.26 -16.18
C LYS A 36 4.12 -2.09 -14.97
N LEU A 37 3.20 -1.60 -14.11
CA LEU A 37 2.75 -2.34 -12.93
C LEU A 37 2.17 -3.71 -13.28
N ARG A 38 1.27 -3.78 -14.27
CA ARG A 38 0.72 -5.05 -14.80
C ARG A 38 1.80 -5.98 -15.34
N LYS A 39 2.79 -5.42 -16.07
CA LYS A 39 3.91 -6.23 -16.59
C LYS A 39 4.78 -6.80 -15.46
N TRP A 40 4.99 -6.01 -14.41
CA TRP A 40 5.83 -6.39 -13.27
C TRP A 40 5.15 -7.33 -12.28
N GLU A 41 3.82 -7.45 -12.34
CA GLU A 41 3.03 -8.36 -11.51
C GLU A 41 3.52 -9.82 -11.59
N GLN A 42 3.96 -10.25 -12.77
CA GLN A 42 4.48 -11.60 -13.03
C GLN A 42 5.97 -11.77 -12.73
N LEU A 43 6.66 -10.71 -12.29
CA LEU A 43 8.08 -10.76 -11.97
C LEU A 43 8.29 -10.94 -10.46
N GLU A 44 9.44 -11.51 -10.11
CA GLU A 44 9.94 -11.57 -8.73
C GLU A 44 10.09 -10.17 -8.14
N ASP A 45 9.74 -10.03 -6.86
CA ASP A 45 9.69 -8.72 -6.20
C ASP A 45 11.05 -8.01 -6.23
N ARG A 46 12.14 -8.77 -6.05
CA ARG A 46 13.51 -8.24 -6.06
C ARG A 46 14.01 -7.86 -7.46
N THR A 47 13.47 -8.49 -8.50
CA THR A 47 13.75 -8.09 -9.89
C THR A 47 13.09 -6.75 -10.20
N VAL A 48 11.91 -6.48 -9.63
CA VAL A 48 11.22 -5.20 -9.83
C VAL A 48 11.84 -4.13 -8.95
N VAL A 49 11.91 -4.36 -7.64
CA VAL A 49 12.49 -3.44 -6.66
C VAL A 49 13.88 -3.94 -6.28
N GLY A 50 14.89 -3.33 -6.88
CA GLY A 50 16.28 -3.78 -6.89
C GLY A 50 16.90 -3.47 -8.26
N ASP A 51 16.36 -4.08 -9.32
CA ASP A 51 16.91 -3.93 -10.68
C ASP A 51 16.16 -2.93 -11.56
N LYS A 52 14.82 -2.88 -11.48
CA LYS A 52 13.98 -1.99 -12.33
C LYS A 52 13.66 -0.66 -11.65
N ILE A 53 13.44 -0.70 -10.35
CA ILE A 53 13.23 0.45 -9.47
C ILE A 53 14.25 0.34 -8.35
N SER A 54 14.90 1.44 -7.98
CA SER A 54 15.84 1.42 -6.86
C SER A 54 15.14 1.01 -5.56
N SER A 55 15.83 0.22 -4.72
CA SER A 55 15.35 -0.11 -3.37
C SER A 55 15.59 1.01 -2.34
N ALA A 56 16.27 2.09 -2.74
CA ALA A 56 16.63 3.22 -1.88
C ALA A 56 15.45 4.18 -1.63
N CYS A 57 15.66 5.12 -0.71
CA CYS A 57 14.64 6.07 -0.22
C CYS A 57 14.24 7.17 -1.22
N TYR A 58 14.87 7.28 -2.38
CA TYR A 58 14.73 8.47 -3.22
C TYR A 58 13.36 8.54 -3.89
N LEU A 59 12.69 9.68 -3.75
CA LEU A 59 11.54 10.00 -4.58
C LEU A 59 12.01 10.36 -6.00
N PRO A 60 11.22 10.02 -7.03
CA PRO A 60 9.90 9.38 -6.99
C PRO A 60 9.92 7.85 -6.86
N ASP A 61 11.09 7.20 -6.97
CA ASP A 61 11.23 5.75 -7.08
C ASP A 61 10.69 4.98 -5.86
N SER A 62 10.92 5.47 -4.64
CA SER A 62 10.42 4.82 -3.43
C SER A 62 8.88 4.78 -3.37
N PHE A 63 8.21 5.81 -3.90
CA PHE A 63 6.75 5.84 -4.01
C PHE A 63 6.26 4.89 -5.11
N LEU A 64 6.92 4.86 -6.28
CA LEU A 64 6.59 3.91 -7.34
C LEU A 64 6.78 2.45 -6.89
N ALA A 65 7.84 2.14 -6.15
CA ALA A 65 8.07 0.83 -5.55
C ALA A 65 6.96 0.46 -4.56
N SER A 66 6.47 1.42 -3.78
CA SER A 66 5.32 1.19 -2.88
C SER A 66 4.06 0.83 -3.67
N LEU A 67 3.77 1.59 -4.74
CA LEU A 67 2.61 1.34 -5.59
C LEU A 67 2.70 0.03 -6.38
N TYR A 68 3.90 -0.48 -6.65
CA TYR A 68 4.09 -1.82 -7.19
C TYR A 68 3.59 -2.91 -6.23
N PHE A 69 4.00 -2.88 -4.97
CA PHE A 69 3.53 -3.86 -3.97
C PHE A 69 2.02 -3.73 -3.73
N VAL A 70 1.52 -2.49 -3.65
CA VAL A 70 0.08 -2.21 -3.55
C VAL A 70 -0.67 -2.82 -4.73
N TRP A 71 -0.17 -2.66 -5.97
CA TRP A 71 -0.81 -3.22 -7.15
C TRP A 71 -0.81 -4.75 -7.14
N LYS A 72 0.36 -5.34 -6.87
CA LYS A 72 0.58 -6.79 -6.97
C LYS A 72 -0.15 -7.57 -5.87
N TYR A 73 -0.19 -7.03 -4.65
CA TYR A 73 -0.74 -7.68 -3.46
C TYR A 73 -1.94 -6.93 -2.88
N HIS A 74 -2.73 -6.27 -3.73
CA HIS A 74 -3.85 -5.41 -3.34
C HIS A 74 -4.90 -6.06 -2.43
N ASP A 75 -5.03 -7.38 -2.50
CA ASP A 75 -6.02 -8.22 -1.85
C ASP A 75 -5.44 -9.07 -0.70
N ASP A 76 -4.13 -8.96 -0.42
CA ASP A 76 -3.46 -9.67 0.68
C ASP A 76 -2.51 -8.74 1.44
N PHE A 77 -2.99 -8.24 2.58
CA PHE A 77 -2.20 -7.39 3.48
C PHE A 77 -0.88 -8.04 3.91
N SER A 78 -0.93 -9.31 4.32
CA SER A 78 0.24 -10.00 4.88
C SER A 78 1.30 -10.13 3.82
N GLN A 79 0.91 -10.59 2.64
CA GLN A 79 1.82 -10.75 1.52
C GLN A 79 2.42 -9.41 1.11
N ALA A 80 1.61 -8.34 1.01
CA ALA A 80 2.08 -7.01 0.65
C ALA A 80 3.21 -6.51 1.59
N VAL A 81 3.00 -6.58 2.90
CA VAL A 81 3.98 -6.08 3.88
C VAL A 81 5.21 -7.00 4.01
N ILE A 82 5.01 -8.33 3.94
CA ILE A 82 6.11 -9.31 4.03
C ILE A 82 7.00 -9.23 2.79
N SER A 83 6.42 -9.14 1.59
CA SER A 83 7.19 -8.99 0.35
C SER A 83 8.02 -7.72 0.34
N ASN A 84 7.44 -6.58 0.76
CA ASN A 84 8.20 -5.34 0.91
C ASN A 84 9.35 -5.47 1.93
N ALA A 85 9.10 -6.14 3.07
CA ALA A 85 10.13 -6.37 4.07
C ALA A 85 11.28 -7.22 3.51
N LYS A 86 10.98 -8.30 2.79
CA LYS A 86 11.94 -9.24 2.20
C LYS A 86 12.87 -8.60 1.16
N VAL A 87 12.37 -7.63 0.39
CA VAL A 87 13.20 -6.92 -0.60
C VAL A 87 14.27 -6.04 0.06
N GLY A 88 14.06 -5.58 1.29
CA GLY A 88 15.03 -4.77 2.02
C GLY A 88 15.25 -3.37 1.43
N GLY A 89 16.41 -2.76 1.73
CA GLY A 89 16.66 -1.35 1.44
C GLY A 89 15.80 -0.46 2.33
N ASP A 90 15.20 0.58 1.77
CA ASP A 90 14.28 1.46 2.50
C ASP A 90 12.85 0.90 2.57
N ASN A 91 12.70 -0.25 3.22
CA ASN A 91 11.41 -0.93 3.33
C ASN A 91 10.47 -0.28 4.36
N CYS A 92 10.99 0.49 5.33
CA CYS A 92 10.20 1.10 6.39
C CYS A 92 9.22 2.14 5.85
N HIS A 93 9.72 3.12 5.08
CA HIS A 93 8.86 4.17 4.51
C HIS A 93 7.87 3.59 3.51
N ARG A 94 8.31 2.65 2.66
CA ARG A 94 7.41 1.91 1.76
C ARG A 94 6.33 1.15 2.53
N GLY A 95 6.69 0.55 3.66
CA GLY A 95 5.77 -0.19 4.53
C GLY A 95 4.62 0.68 5.06
N VAL A 96 4.88 1.96 5.35
CA VAL A 96 3.82 2.91 5.75
C VAL A 96 2.83 3.15 4.60
N VAL A 97 3.34 3.39 3.39
CA VAL A 97 2.52 3.62 2.19
C VAL A 97 1.71 2.37 1.82
N ILE A 98 2.38 1.22 1.74
CA ILE A 98 1.76 -0.07 1.42
C ILE A 98 0.70 -0.43 2.47
N GLY A 99 1.06 -0.33 3.76
CA GLY A 99 0.18 -0.69 4.85
C GLY A 99 -1.08 0.18 4.90
N SER A 100 -0.94 1.50 4.74
CA SER A 100 -2.09 2.43 4.75
C SER A 100 -3.07 2.18 3.60
N ILE A 101 -2.57 1.85 2.41
CA ILE A 101 -3.41 1.59 1.23
C ILE A 101 -4.03 0.19 1.30
N VAL A 102 -3.24 -0.87 1.51
CA VAL A 102 -3.76 -2.24 1.44
C VAL A 102 -4.71 -2.54 2.61
N ALA A 103 -4.45 -1.98 3.80
CA ALA A 103 -5.33 -2.17 4.95
C ALA A 103 -6.72 -1.57 4.76
N SER A 104 -6.88 -0.53 3.93
CA SER A 104 -8.19 0.10 3.75
C SER A 104 -9.19 -0.83 3.07
N GLN A 105 -8.69 -1.78 2.27
CA GLN A 105 -9.51 -2.76 1.56
C GLN A 105 -9.55 -4.11 2.28
N THR A 106 -8.41 -4.57 2.79
CA THR A 106 -8.26 -5.95 3.32
C THR A 106 -8.39 -6.05 4.84
N GLY A 107 -8.27 -4.92 5.56
CA GLY A 107 -8.06 -4.92 7.00
C GLY A 107 -6.64 -5.37 7.38
N ILE A 108 -6.37 -5.44 8.69
CA ILE A 108 -5.07 -5.87 9.21
C ILE A 108 -5.24 -7.18 9.98
N PRO A 109 -4.48 -8.24 9.65
CA PRO A 109 -4.49 -9.49 10.40
C PRO A 109 -4.15 -9.27 11.88
N SER A 110 -4.95 -9.85 12.77
CA SER A 110 -4.78 -9.67 14.23
C SER A 110 -3.43 -10.18 14.75
N SER A 111 -2.82 -11.15 14.07
CA SER A 111 -1.47 -11.62 14.41
C SER A 111 -0.42 -10.52 14.28
N LEU A 112 -0.49 -9.70 13.24
CA LEU A 112 0.41 -8.57 13.03
C LEU A 112 0.13 -7.44 14.03
N LEU A 113 -1.13 -7.17 14.33
CA LEU A 113 -1.52 -6.19 15.35
C LEU A 113 -0.98 -6.57 16.75
N ARG A 114 -1.08 -7.84 17.14
CA ARG A 114 -0.53 -8.33 18.42
C ARG A 114 0.99 -8.19 18.52
N GLY A 115 1.69 -8.22 17.39
CA GLY A 115 3.14 -8.04 17.35
C GLY A 115 3.59 -6.58 17.54
N LEU A 116 2.69 -5.60 17.41
CA LEU A 116 3.05 -4.19 17.44
C LEU A 116 3.24 -3.70 18.89
N LYS A 117 4.50 -3.53 19.31
CA LYS A 117 4.89 -3.22 20.69
C LYS A 117 4.28 -1.93 21.28
N THR A 118 3.89 -0.99 20.42
CA THR A 118 3.39 0.33 20.83
C THR A 118 1.90 0.49 20.52
N MET A 119 1.19 -0.61 20.28
CA MET A 119 -0.23 -0.58 19.92
C MET A 119 -1.09 0.15 20.96
N GLU A 120 -0.77 -0.02 22.25
CA GLU A 120 -1.48 0.65 23.36
C GLU A 120 -1.26 2.18 23.41
N LYS A 121 -0.19 2.70 22.79
CA LYS A 121 0.07 4.15 22.73
C LYS A 121 -0.45 4.81 21.46
N LEU A 122 -0.91 4.03 20.48
CA LEU A 122 -1.71 4.55 19.36
C LEU A 122 -3.09 4.89 19.96
N ARG A 123 -3.18 6.08 20.55
CA ARG A 123 -4.32 6.54 21.35
C ARG A 123 -5.66 6.28 20.68
N CYS A 124 -6.66 6.03 21.54
CA CYS A 124 -8.08 5.82 21.31
C CYS A 124 -8.83 6.94 20.54
N ASP A 125 -8.12 7.83 19.84
CA ASP A 125 -8.67 8.95 19.05
C ASP A 125 -8.98 8.47 17.62
N VAL A 126 -8.27 7.42 17.16
CA VAL A 126 -8.83 6.48 16.19
C VAL A 126 -9.81 5.62 16.97
N GLN A 127 -10.92 6.21 17.44
CA GLN A 127 -12.09 5.41 17.73
C GLN A 127 -12.33 4.64 16.45
N LEU A 128 -12.03 3.34 16.49
CA LEU A 128 -12.61 2.34 15.60
C LEU A 128 -14.04 2.81 15.41
N LEU A 129 -14.36 3.33 14.22
CA LEU A 129 -15.73 3.58 13.84
C LEU A 129 -16.48 2.37 14.35
N SER A 130 -17.48 2.56 15.22
CA SER A 130 -18.12 1.46 15.97
C SER A 130 -18.79 0.41 15.07
N LYS A 131 -18.63 0.56 13.75
CA LYS A 131 -18.68 -0.47 12.73
C LYS A 131 -17.36 -0.39 11.95
N PRO A 132 -16.52 -1.44 11.91
CA PRO A 132 -15.68 -1.61 10.74
C PRO A 132 -16.66 -1.69 9.57
N GLN A 133 -16.82 -0.61 8.83
CA GLN A 133 -17.30 -0.72 7.47
C GLN A 133 -16.20 -1.47 6.73
N LEU A 134 -16.17 -2.79 6.89
CA LEU A 134 -15.83 -3.66 5.77
C LEU A 134 -16.73 -3.12 4.67
N LEU A 135 -16.12 -2.43 3.71
CA LEU A 135 -16.75 -1.94 2.51
C LEU A 135 -17.59 -3.11 1.99
N LYS A 136 -18.89 -3.04 2.24
CA LYS A 136 -19.79 -4.13 1.90
C LYS A 136 -19.78 -4.18 0.38
N ARG A 137 -19.26 -5.26 -0.18
CA ARG A 137 -19.46 -5.60 -1.59
C ARG A 137 -20.96 -5.48 -1.88
N SER A 138 -21.31 -4.55 -2.75
CA SER A 138 -22.61 -4.55 -3.40
C SER A 138 -22.66 -5.80 -4.29
N ASN A 139 -23.71 -6.61 -4.09
CA ASN A 139 -24.00 -7.82 -4.86
C ASN A 139 -24.11 -7.51 -6.36
#